data_AF-A0A958QIE7-F1
#
_entry.id   AF-A0A958QIE7-F1
#
_cell.length_a   1.000
_cell.length_b   1.000
_cell.length_c   1.000
_cell.angle_alpha   90.00
_cell.angle_beta   90.00
_cell.angle_gamma   90.00
#
_symmetry.space_group_name_H-M   'P 1'
#
loop_
_entity.id
_entity.type
_entity.pdbx_description
1 polymer ?
#
loop_
_entity_poly.entity_id
_entity_poly.type
_entity_poly.pdbx_seq_one_letter_code
_entity_poly.pdbx_strand_id
1 'polypeptide(L)'
;MEAKIQPVLSLEERVARLEGALGWSQTKVPLGSSMFLAGGILGIVSVVLCFVGLGTPNHYYQFVFAGITVALAYHQGWFALPKQHLHWSLALVNVLMLAMLYKLVIGSGVVEPFFWAKVPVLESKEAAGGFSVIPKASITWEKTALAAWSIDLTIVQTFLLLVTLIGALFEFQPFASLTAFLLVVVSLPALVDFNWHLVFPAIITGSISLYFQSAESNIES
;
A
#
# COMPACT_ATOMS: atom_id res chain seq x y z
N MET A 1 -52.15 -17.33 -15.26
CA MET A 1 -50.67 -17.40 -15.24
C MET A 1 -50.18 -16.04 -15.72
N GLU A 2 -50.11 -15.07 -14.81
CA GLU A 2 -49.74 -13.70 -15.15
C GLU A 2 -48.22 -13.61 -15.31
N ALA A 3 -47.76 -13.18 -16.50
CA ALA A 3 -46.36 -12.93 -16.74
C ALA A 3 -45.93 -11.72 -15.90
N LYS A 4 -45.08 -11.96 -14.88
CA LYS A 4 -44.38 -10.88 -14.18
C LYS A 4 -43.47 -10.18 -15.18
N ILE A 5 -43.92 -9.01 -15.66
CA ILE A 5 -43.08 -8.07 -16.39
C ILE A 5 -42.00 -7.62 -15.39
N GLN A 6 -40.77 -8.08 -15.58
CA GLN A 6 -39.65 -7.58 -14.80
C GLN A 6 -39.42 -6.12 -15.21
N PRO A 7 -39.37 -5.17 -14.28
CA PRO A 7 -39.08 -3.79 -14.62
C PRO A 7 -37.68 -3.72 -15.25
N VAL A 8 -37.60 -3.09 -16.42
CA VAL A 8 -36.32 -2.79 -17.07
C VAL A 8 -35.60 -1.79 -16.19
N LEU A 9 -34.65 -2.27 -15.39
CA LEU A 9 -33.80 -1.45 -14.52
C LEU A 9 -33.10 -0.36 -15.34
N SER A 10 -33.02 0.85 -14.80
CA SER A 10 -32.35 1.95 -15.49
C SER A 10 -30.86 1.63 -15.67
N LEU A 11 -30.22 2.24 -16.67
CA LEU A 11 -28.77 2.08 -16.87
C LEU A 11 -27.98 2.49 -15.62
N GLU A 12 -28.45 3.50 -14.89
CA GLU A 12 -27.88 3.97 -13.63
C GLU A 12 -27.97 2.92 -12.53
N GLU A 13 -29.09 2.21 -12.41
CA GLU A 13 -29.24 1.11 -11.44
C GLU A 13 -28.40 -0.12 -11.81
N ARG A 14 -28.25 -0.38 -13.11
CA ARG A 14 -27.41 -1.46 -13.63
C ARG A 14 -25.93 -1.14 -13.41
N VAL A 15 -25.54 0.11 -13.63
CA VAL A 15 -24.21 0.64 -13.35
C VAL A 15 -23.96 0.65 -11.84
N ALA A 16 -24.87 1.13 -10.99
CA ALA A 16 -24.74 1.08 -9.53
C ALA A 16 -24.66 -0.36 -8.97
N ARG A 17 -25.35 -1.32 -9.59
CA ARG A 17 -25.22 -2.76 -9.28
C ARG A 17 -23.88 -3.33 -9.74
N LEU A 18 -23.36 -2.90 -10.89
CA LEU A 18 -22.07 -3.34 -11.43
C LEU A 18 -20.88 -2.64 -10.73
N GLU A 19 -21.08 -1.40 -10.27
CA GLU A 19 -20.13 -0.56 -9.51
C GLU A 19 -20.09 -0.93 -8.02
N GLY A 20 -20.84 -1.95 -7.59
CA GLY A 20 -20.72 -2.52 -6.25
C GLY A 20 -21.23 -1.64 -5.11
N ALA A 21 -21.75 -0.44 -5.39
CA ALA A 21 -22.30 0.50 -4.39
C ALA A 21 -23.40 -0.15 -3.52
N LEU A 22 -24.13 -1.11 -4.08
CA LEU A 22 -25.14 -1.91 -3.37
C LEU A 22 -24.63 -3.28 -2.90
N GLY A 23 -23.49 -3.77 -3.39
CA GLY A 23 -23.03 -5.14 -3.14
C GLY A 23 -22.31 -5.30 -1.81
N TRP A 24 -21.33 -4.43 -1.53
CA TRP A 24 -20.53 -4.51 -0.31
C TRP A 24 -21.18 -3.88 0.91
N SER A 25 -21.94 -2.78 0.73
CA SER A 25 -22.67 -2.12 1.82
C SER A 25 -23.91 -2.88 2.28
N GLN A 26 -24.48 -3.75 1.44
CA GLN A 26 -25.71 -4.50 1.77
C GLN A 26 -25.49 -5.98 2.08
N THR A 27 -24.28 -6.54 1.90
CA THR A 27 -23.99 -7.91 2.32
C THR A 27 -23.73 -7.97 3.82
N LYS A 28 -24.83 -7.88 4.58
CA LYS A 28 -24.83 -8.14 6.03
C LYS A 28 -24.70 -9.65 6.25
N VAL A 29 -23.46 -10.15 6.26
CA VAL A 29 -23.21 -11.54 6.65
C VAL A 29 -23.13 -11.58 8.17
N PRO A 30 -24.03 -12.26 8.89
CA PRO A 30 -23.90 -12.43 10.33
C PRO A 30 -22.70 -13.33 10.63
N LEU A 31 -21.58 -12.72 10.99
CA LEU A 31 -20.41 -13.44 11.50
C LEU A 31 -20.49 -13.47 13.03
N GLY A 32 -20.38 -14.66 13.62
CA GLY A 32 -20.39 -14.85 15.07
C GLY A 32 -19.10 -14.33 15.73
N SER A 33 -19.13 -14.17 17.06
CA SER A 33 -17.99 -13.70 17.87
C SER A 33 -16.69 -14.50 17.70
N SER A 34 -16.79 -15.79 17.32
CA SER A 34 -15.63 -16.62 16.99
C SER A 34 -14.89 -16.14 15.74
N MET A 35 -15.60 -15.55 14.77
CA MET A 35 -15.00 -15.04 13.54
C MET A 35 -14.28 -13.71 13.76
N PHE A 36 -14.73 -12.92 14.73
CA PHE A 36 -13.99 -11.74 15.20
C PHE A 36 -12.63 -12.12 15.77
N LEU A 37 -12.59 -13.12 16.66
CA LEU A 37 -11.34 -13.66 17.22
C LEU A 37 -10.45 -14.26 16.12
N ALA A 38 -11.02 -15.02 15.20
CA ALA A 38 -10.29 -15.56 14.05
C ALA A 38 -9.70 -14.43 13.19
N GLY A 39 -10.46 -13.37 12.94
CA GLY A 39 -10.00 -12.16 12.25
C GLY A 39 -8.81 -11.51 12.96
N GLY A 40 -8.87 -11.37 14.28
CA GLY A 40 -7.76 -10.83 15.07
C GLY A 40 -6.51 -11.70 15.02
N ILE A 41 -6.64 -13.02 15.15
CA ILE A 41 -5.51 -13.95 15.05
C ILE A 41 -4.89 -13.87 13.65
N LEU A 42 -5.69 -13.89 12.60
CA LEU A 42 -5.22 -13.75 11.22
C LEU A 42 -4.54 -12.40 10.97
N GLY A 43 -5.04 -11.33 11.59
CA GLY A 43 -4.43 -10.01 11.54
C GLY A 43 -3.05 -9.99 12.19
N ILE A 44 -2.91 -10.60 13.37
CA ILE A 44 -1.61 -10.73 14.05
C ILE A 44 -0.64 -11.57 13.21
N VAL A 45 -1.10 -12.71 12.68
CA VAL A 45 -0.29 -13.56 11.79
C VAL A 45 0.16 -12.77 10.57
N SER A 46 -0.73 -12.00 9.94
CA SER A 46 -0.40 -11.12 8.82
C SER A 46 0.67 -10.09 9.20
N VAL A 47 0.55 -9.43 10.36
CA VAL A 47 1.54 -8.47 10.86
C VAL A 47 2.91 -9.13 11.05
N VAL A 48 2.96 -10.33 11.64
CA VAL A 48 4.21 -11.07 11.83
C VAL A 48 4.84 -11.44 10.49
N LEU A 49 4.05 -11.96 9.54
CA LEU A 49 4.54 -12.31 8.21
C LEU A 49 5.01 -11.08 7.43
N CYS A 50 4.29 -9.96 7.52
CA CYS A 50 4.70 -8.67 6.97
C CYS A 50 6.02 -8.19 7.60
N PHE A 51 6.18 -8.28 8.92
CA PHE A 51 7.40 -7.89 9.60
C PHE A 51 8.60 -8.70 9.11
N VAL A 52 8.45 -10.01 8.95
CA VAL A 52 9.55 -10.87 8.46
C VAL A 52 9.78 -10.72 6.95
N GLY A 53 8.72 -10.50 6.16
CA GLY A 53 8.79 -10.42 4.70
C GLY A 53 9.20 -9.05 4.15
N LEU A 54 8.71 -7.98 4.77
CA LEU A 54 8.94 -6.58 4.37
C LEU A 54 9.93 -5.85 5.28
N GLY A 55 10.15 -6.33 6.51
CA GLY A 55 10.91 -5.61 7.53
C GLY A 55 10.08 -4.52 8.23
N THR A 56 10.76 -3.60 8.92
CA THR A 56 10.10 -2.49 9.62
C THR A 56 9.65 -1.38 8.67
N PRO A 57 8.62 -0.60 9.02
CA PRO A 57 8.23 0.61 8.30
C PRO A 57 9.43 1.57 8.17
N ASN A 58 9.68 2.07 6.96
CA ASN A 58 10.83 2.94 6.65
C ASN A 58 10.49 4.43 6.82
N HIS A 59 9.20 4.79 6.77
CA HIS A 59 8.77 6.19 6.75
C HIS A 59 7.54 6.41 7.63
N TYR A 60 7.51 7.52 8.37
CA TYR A 60 6.40 7.83 9.28
C TYR A 60 5.04 8.00 8.57
N TYR A 61 5.05 8.39 7.29
CA TYR A 61 3.84 8.50 6.47
C TYR A 61 3.07 7.18 6.36
N GLN A 62 3.76 6.04 6.43
CA GLN A 62 3.13 4.73 6.39
C GLN A 62 2.15 4.55 7.57
N PHE A 63 2.54 4.98 8.77
CA PHE A 63 1.68 4.95 9.96
C PHE A 63 0.55 5.98 9.87
N VAL A 64 0.85 7.19 9.41
CA VAL A 64 -0.14 8.27 9.27
C VAL A 64 -1.25 7.86 8.30
N PHE A 65 -0.88 7.38 7.11
CA PHE A 65 -1.85 6.92 6.12
C PHE A 65 -2.58 5.66 6.57
N ALA A 66 -1.92 4.72 7.24
CA ALA A 66 -2.61 3.57 7.84
C ALA A 66 -3.69 4.00 8.83
N GLY A 67 -3.37 4.93 9.72
CA GLY A 67 -4.32 5.50 10.67
C GLY A 67 -5.50 6.19 9.97
N ILE A 68 -5.22 7.01 8.97
CA ILE A 68 -6.25 7.71 8.19
C ILE A 68 -7.13 6.70 7.44
N THR A 69 -6.56 5.71 6.76
CA THR A 69 -7.32 4.70 6.01
C THR A 69 -8.22 3.87 6.92
N VAL A 70 -7.72 3.47 8.10
CA VAL A 70 -8.55 2.77 9.09
C VAL A 70 -9.66 3.68 9.63
N ALA A 71 -9.35 4.94 9.94
CA ALA A 71 -10.35 5.90 10.38
C ALA A 71 -11.44 6.16 9.32
N LEU A 72 -11.05 6.26 8.05
CA LEU A 72 -11.97 6.40 6.91
C LEU A 72 -12.83 5.15 6.75
N ALA A 73 -12.26 3.96 6.88
CA ALA A 73 -13.01 2.71 6.81
C ALA A 73 -14.05 2.60 7.93
N TYR A 74 -13.75 3.06 9.14
CA TYR A 74 -14.75 3.18 10.21
C TYR A 74 -15.80 4.26 9.92
N HIS A 75 -15.37 5.43 9.41
CA HIS A 75 -16.28 6.54 9.07
C HIS A 75 -17.27 6.17 7.96
N GLN A 76 -16.83 5.42 6.95
CA GLN A 76 -17.66 4.94 5.83
C GLN A 76 -18.46 3.68 6.17
N GLY A 77 -18.34 3.16 7.40
CA GLY A 77 -19.07 1.97 7.84
C GLY A 77 -18.57 0.65 7.23
N TRP A 78 -17.36 0.64 6.64
CA TRP A 78 -16.74 -0.58 6.12
C TRP A 78 -16.29 -1.51 7.25
N PHE A 79 -15.98 -0.96 8.43
CA PHE A 79 -15.73 -1.71 9.64
C PHE A 79 -16.72 -1.32 10.73
N ALA A 80 -17.13 -2.30 11.53
CA ALA A 80 -18.03 -2.03 12.65
C ALA A 80 -17.33 -1.21 13.75
N LEU A 81 -17.98 -0.14 14.22
CA LEU A 81 -17.45 0.75 15.25
C LEU A 81 -17.05 -0.02 16.53
N PRO A 82 -15.84 0.22 17.07
CA PRO A 82 -15.35 -0.49 18.24
C PRO A 82 -16.07 -0.03 19.52
N LYS A 83 -17.06 -0.82 19.98
CA LYS A 83 -17.75 -0.59 21.26
C LYS A 83 -16.99 -1.11 22.48
N GLN A 84 -16.21 -2.19 22.32
CA GLN A 84 -15.49 -2.86 23.41
C GLN A 84 -13.98 -2.61 23.33
N HIS A 85 -13.27 -2.67 24.46
CA HIS A 85 -11.80 -2.50 24.50
C HIS A 85 -11.06 -3.47 23.57
N LEU A 86 -11.55 -4.70 23.42
CA LEU A 86 -10.96 -5.69 22.52
C LEU A 86 -11.05 -5.24 21.05
N HIS A 87 -12.11 -4.52 20.67
CA HIS A 87 -12.26 -4.01 19.31
C HIS A 87 -11.23 -2.92 18.98
N TRP A 88 -10.80 -2.14 19.97
CA TRP A 88 -9.71 -1.18 19.80
C TRP A 88 -8.36 -1.86 19.57
N SER A 89 -8.12 -3.02 20.20
CA SER A 89 -6.91 -3.79 19.92
C SER A 89 -6.88 -4.29 18.47
N LEU A 90 -8.04 -4.62 17.91
CA LEU A 90 -8.15 -5.03 16.51
C LEU A 90 -7.96 -3.86 15.55
N ALA A 91 -8.51 -2.69 15.87
CA ALA A 91 -8.25 -1.46 15.12
C ALA A 91 -6.75 -1.16 15.06
N LEU A 92 -6.04 -1.34 16.19
CA LEU A 92 -4.58 -1.19 16.23
C LEU A 92 -3.88 -2.24 15.35
N VAL A 93 -4.31 -3.50 15.36
CA VAL A 93 -3.78 -4.54 14.47
C VAL A 93 -3.97 -4.16 13.00
N ASN A 94 -5.13 -3.61 12.62
CA ASN A 94 -5.37 -3.14 11.26
C ASN A 94 -4.43 -1.99 10.87
N VAL A 95 -4.21 -1.03 11.78
CA VAL A 95 -3.27 0.07 11.56
C VAL A 95 -1.85 -0.47 11.37
N LEU A 96 -1.39 -1.39 12.23
CA LEU A 96 -0.06 -1.98 12.13
C LEU A 96 0.10 -2.78 10.83
N MET A 97 -0.91 -3.57 10.46
CA MET A 97 -0.93 -4.34 9.23
C MET A 97 -0.88 -3.43 7.99
N LEU A 98 -1.73 -2.40 7.94
CA LEU A 98 -1.73 -1.44 6.84
C LEU A 98 -0.45 -0.61 6.79
N ALA A 99 0.12 -0.22 7.93
CA ALA A 99 1.40 0.50 7.96
C ALA A 99 2.51 -0.35 7.32
N MET A 100 2.52 -1.66 7.59
CA MET A 100 3.44 -2.59 6.94
C MET A 100 3.15 -2.73 5.45
N LEU A 101 1.90 -2.91 5.05
CA LEU A 101 1.52 -3.05 3.64
C LEU A 101 1.79 -1.77 2.85
N TYR A 102 1.68 -0.59 3.46
CA TYR A 102 2.07 0.67 2.83
C TYR A 102 3.56 0.76 2.51
N LYS A 103 4.41 -0.11 3.07
CA LYS A 103 5.79 -0.24 2.61
C LYS A 103 5.92 -0.74 1.17
N LEU A 104 4.93 -1.48 0.67
CA LEU A 104 4.83 -1.86 -0.74
C LEU A 104 4.60 -0.65 -1.66
N VAL A 105 4.11 0.45 -1.10
CA VAL A 105 3.61 1.61 -1.83
C VAL A 105 4.47 2.86 -1.60
N ILE A 106 5.04 3.00 -0.41
CA ILE A 106 5.89 4.11 0.00
C ILE A 106 7.20 3.48 0.45
N GLY A 107 8.25 3.57 -0.35
CA GLY A 107 9.50 2.90 0.03
C GLY A 107 10.68 3.06 -0.93
N SER A 108 10.50 3.72 -2.07
CA SER A 108 11.48 3.68 -3.15
C SER A 108 12.67 4.63 -2.96
N GLY A 109 12.61 5.54 -1.98
CA GLY A 109 13.69 6.50 -1.71
C GLY A 109 13.98 7.41 -2.91
N VAL A 110 15.23 7.90 -2.97
CA VAL A 110 15.72 8.74 -4.06
C VAL A 110 16.24 7.84 -5.18
N VAL A 111 15.68 7.98 -6.37
CA VAL A 111 16.09 7.22 -7.57
C VAL A 111 16.80 8.14 -8.56
N GLU A 112 17.90 7.64 -9.13
CA GLU A 112 18.67 8.28 -10.19
C GLU A 112 18.34 7.58 -11.54
N PRO A 113 17.32 8.01 -12.29
CA PRO A 113 16.88 7.29 -13.49
C PRO A 113 17.92 7.26 -14.61
N PHE A 114 18.86 8.21 -14.61
CA PHE A 114 19.99 8.27 -15.53
C PHE A 114 21.29 7.79 -14.89
N PHE A 115 21.23 6.86 -13.92
CA PHE A 115 22.43 6.30 -13.28
C PHE A 115 23.44 5.70 -14.26
N TRP A 116 22.98 5.32 -15.46
CA TRP A 116 23.80 4.77 -16.54
C TRP A 116 24.53 5.83 -17.37
N ALA A 117 24.12 7.11 -17.29
CA ALA A 117 24.76 8.22 -18.00
C ALA A 117 26.04 8.69 -17.30
N LYS A 118 26.99 7.77 -17.11
CA LYS A 118 28.32 8.06 -16.55
C LYS A 118 29.33 8.20 -17.69
N VAL A 119 30.33 9.07 -17.49
CA VAL A 119 31.43 9.25 -18.45
C VAL A 119 32.75 8.77 -17.84
N PRO A 120 33.62 8.13 -18.63
CA PRO A 120 34.93 7.72 -18.15
C PRO A 120 35.81 8.96 -18.00
N VAL A 121 36.37 9.14 -16.81
CA VAL A 121 37.34 10.20 -16.49
C VAL A 121 38.67 9.54 -16.13
N LEU A 122 39.75 10.08 -16.69
CA LEU A 122 41.10 9.63 -16.40
C LEU A 122 41.60 10.40 -15.19
N GLU A 123 41.65 9.74 -14.03
CA GLU A 123 42.30 10.26 -12.86
C GLU A 123 43.76 9.83 -12.85
N SER A 124 44.68 10.80 -12.87
CA SER A 124 46.08 10.55 -12.54
C SER A 124 46.23 10.62 -11.03
N LYS A 125 46.39 9.48 -10.36
CA LYS A 125 46.81 9.49 -8.95
C LYS A 125 48.30 9.83 -8.92
N GLU A 126 48.64 10.96 -8.31
CA GLU A 126 50.03 11.25 -7.99
C GLU A 126 50.59 10.10 -7.15
N ALA A 127 51.77 9.63 -7.53
CA ALA A 127 52.43 8.56 -6.83
C ALA A 127 52.71 8.96 -5.39
N ALA A 128 52.04 8.33 -4.43
CA ALA A 128 52.43 8.40 -3.03
C ALA A 128 53.81 7.74 -2.87
N GLY A 129 54.86 8.56 -2.92
CA GLY A 129 56.26 8.14 -2.82
C GLY A 129 57.05 8.55 -4.07
N GLY A 130 57.98 9.49 -3.89
CA GLY A 130 58.69 10.26 -4.92
C GLY A 130 59.63 9.52 -5.87
N PHE A 131 59.34 8.26 -6.24
CA PHE A 131 60.14 7.49 -7.18
C PHE A 131 59.35 6.70 -8.24
N SER A 132 58.01 6.73 -8.25
CA SER A 132 57.28 6.06 -9.34
C SER A 132 57.04 7.02 -10.51
N VAL A 133 57.93 6.94 -11.51
CA VAL A 133 57.94 7.75 -12.75
C VAL A 133 56.77 7.40 -13.69
N ILE A 134 56.01 6.34 -13.38
CA ILE A 134 54.87 5.90 -14.19
C ILE A 134 53.59 6.42 -13.56
N PRO A 135 52.87 7.36 -14.19
CA PRO A 135 51.58 7.81 -13.68
C PRO A 135 50.61 6.63 -13.66
N LYS A 136 50.07 6.31 -12.48
CA LYS A 136 48.97 5.35 -12.35
C LYS A 136 47.69 6.06 -12.78
N ALA A 137 47.40 6.00 -14.08
CA ALA A 137 46.12 6.41 -14.60
C ALA A 137 45.07 5.35 -14.23
N SER A 138 44.04 5.75 -13.48
CA SER A 138 42.86 4.92 -13.25
C SER A 138 41.67 5.52 -14.00
N ILE A 139 40.90 4.67 -14.69
CA ILE A 139 39.62 5.08 -15.28
C ILE A 139 38.57 5.00 -14.19
N THR A 140 38.04 6.15 -13.78
CA THR A 140 36.88 6.27 -12.88
C THR A 140 35.66 6.67 -13.71
N TRP A 141 34.47 6.25 -13.29
CA TRP A 141 33.22 6.59 -13.96
C TRP A 141 32.52 7.69 -13.16
N GLU A 142 32.64 8.94 -13.62
CA GLU A 142 31.99 10.07 -12.98
C GLU A 142 30.55 10.27 -13.49
N LYS A 143 29.69 10.78 -12.61
CA LYS A 143 28.30 11.12 -12.94
C LYS A 143 28.29 12.35 -13.85
N THR A 144 27.58 12.29 -14.97
CA THR A 144 27.27 13.50 -15.76
C THR A 144 26.21 14.37 -15.06
N ALA A 145 26.00 15.59 -15.55
CA ALA A 145 24.90 16.45 -15.10
C ALA A 145 23.51 15.77 -15.24
N LEU A 146 23.35 14.88 -16.23
CA LEU A 146 22.12 14.08 -16.40
C LEU A 146 22.03 12.98 -15.32
N ALA A 147 23.14 12.31 -15.00
CA ALA A 147 23.19 11.32 -13.92
C ALA A 147 23.09 11.92 -12.51
N ALA A 148 23.27 13.24 -12.37
CA ALA A 148 23.01 13.98 -11.13
C ALA A 148 21.51 14.24 -10.90
N TRP A 149 20.66 13.99 -11.91
CA TRP A 149 19.21 14.13 -11.74
C TRP A 149 18.67 13.01 -10.86
N SER A 150 18.00 13.41 -9.79
CA SER A 150 17.43 12.50 -8.80
C SER A 150 15.98 12.86 -8.54
N ILE A 151 15.11 11.85 -8.47
CA ILE A 151 13.71 12.02 -8.09
C ILE A 151 13.48 11.32 -6.76
N ASP A 152 12.91 12.04 -5.80
CA ASP A 152 12.38 11.40 -4.59
C ASP A 152 11.03 10.77 -4.89
N LEU A 153 11.05 9.47 -5.16
CA LEU A 153 9.83 8.70 -5.44
C LEU A 153 8.92 8.64 -4.23
N THR A 154 9.46 8.74 -3.01
CA THR A 154 8.68 8.74 -1.77
C THR A 154 7.69 9.90 -1.73
N ILE A 155 8.12 11.09 -2.19
CA ILE A 155 7.26 12.28 -2.27
C ILE A 155 6.15 12.06 -3.29
N VAL A 156 6.48 11.54 -4.48
CA VAL A 156 5.51 11.27 -5.54
C VAL A 156 4.49 10.22 -5.08
N GLN A 157 4.95 9.13 -4.47
CA GLN A 157 4.10 8.08 -3.91
C GLN A 157 3.18 8.61 -2.81
N THR A 158 3.72 9.40 -1.89
CA THR A 158 2.96 10.02 -0.79
C THR A 158 1.87 10.95 -1.33
N PHE A 159 2.20 11.76 -2.33
CA PHE A 159 1.24 12.66 -2.97
C PHE A 159 0.14 11.88 -3.70
N LEU A 160 0.50 10.85 -4.49
CA LEU A 160 -0.46 10.00 -5.17
C LEU A 160 -1.37 9.26 -4.18
N LEU A 161 -0.83 8.76 -3.06
CA LEU A 161 -1.63 8.12 -2.01
C LEU A 161 -2.60 9.10 -1.35
N LEU A 162 -2.15 10.32 -1.05
CA LEU A 162 -3.02 11.37 -0.51
C LEU A 162 -4.17 11.68 -1.46
N VAL A 163 -3.86 11.86 -2.75
CA VAL A 163 -4.87 12.13 -3.78
C VAL A 163 -5.83 10.93 -3.93
N THR A 164 -5.33 9.71 -3.83
CA THR A 164 -6.14 8.48 -3.86
C THR A 164 -7.13 8.47 -2.69
N LEU A 165 -6.67 8.79 -1.47
CA LEU A 165 -7.52 8.86 -0.28
C LEU A 165 -8.55 9.98 -0.36
N ILE A 166 -8.20 11.13 -0.91
CA ILE A 166 -9.14 12.23 -1.17
C ILE A 166 -10.21 11.77 -2.17
N GLY A 167 -9.81 11.11 -3.26
CA GLY A 167 -10.73 10.52 -4.22
C GLY A 167 -11.68 9.51 -3.60
N ALA A 168 -11.15 8.62 -2.75
CA ALA A 168 -11.94 7.64 -2.01
C ALA A 168 -12.89 8.28 -0.99
N LEU A 169 -12.48 9.38 -0.34
CA LEU A 169 -13.32 10.13 0.59
C LEU A 169 -14.54 10.76 -0.10
N PHE A 170 -14.36 11.28 -1.32
CA PHE A 170 -15.43 11.85 -2.13
C PHE A 170 -16.17 10.81 -3.00
N GLU A 171 -15.91 9.52 -2.79
CA GLU A 171 -16.50 8.41 -3.56
C GLU A 171 -16.28 8.51 -5.08
N PHE A 172 -15.25 9.25 -5.51
CA PHE A 172 -14.95 9.44 -6.94
C PHE A 172 -14.07 8.29 -7.45
N GLN A 173 -14.70 7.12 -7.63
CA GLN A 173 -14.03 5.84 -7.95
C GLN A 173 -13.13 5.88 -9.19
N PRO A 174 -13.49 6.51 -10.33
CA PRO A 174 -12.61 6.57 -11.50
C PRO A 174 -11.29 7.31 -11.20
N PHE A 175 -11.34 8.34 -10.36
CA PHE A 175 -10.17 9.11 -9.98
C PHE A 175 -9.31 8.39 -8.94
N ALA A 176 -9.95 7.80 -7.92
CA ALA A 176 -9.26 7.00 -6.90
C ALA A 176 -8.57 5.78 -7.53
N SER A 177 -9.22 5.09 -8.46
CA SER A 177 -8.65 3.94 -9.15
C SER A 177 -7.48 4.31 -10.08
N LEU A 178 -7.59 5.42 -10.84
CA LEU A 178 -6.50 5.90 -11.69
C LEU A 178 -5.26 6.27 -10.85
N THR A 179 -5.46 6.98 -9.75
CA THR A 179 -4.37 7.40 -8.86
C THR A 179 -3.75 6.24 -8.11
N ALA A 180 -4.56 5.27 -7.66
CA ALA A 180 -4.07 4.00 -7.11
C ALA A 180 -3.27 3.18 -8.13
N PHE A 181 -3.71 3.13 -9.39
CA PHE A 181 -2.98 2.47 -10.46
C PHE A 181 -1.61 3.12 -10.71
N LEU A 182 -1.57 4.45 -10.85
CA LEU A 182 -0.31 5.19 -10.99
C LEU A 182 0.61 4.96 -9.80
N LEU A 183 0.05 4.92 -8.60
CA LEU A 183 0.78 4.66 -7.37
C LEU A 183 1.45 3.27 -7.39
N VAL A 184 0.75 2.23 -7.85
CA VAL A 184 1.34 0.88 -8.02
C VAL A 184 2.48 0.91 -9.04
N VAL A 185 2.28 1.56 -10.19
CA VAL A 185 3.31 1.66 -11.26
C VAL A 185 4.58 2.33 -10.74
N VAL A 186 4.45 3.46 -10.03
CA VAL A 186 5.58 4.19 -9.44
C VAL A 186 6.27 3.38 -8.33
N SER A 187 5.57 2.44 -7.72
CA SER A 187 6.09 1.60 -6.62
C SER A 187 6.77 0.32 -7.07
N LEU A 188 6.65 -0.08 -8.35
CA LEU A 188 7.29 -1.28 -8.90
C LEU A 188 8.79 -1.44 -8.54
N PRO A 189 9.63 -0.39 -8.57
CA PRO A 189 11.04 -0.53 -8.20
C PRO A 189 11.24 -1.01 -6.76
N ALA A 190 10.42 -0.55 -5.82
CA ALA A 190 10.49 -0.97 -4.42
C ALA A 190 10.04 -2.42 -4.21
N LEU A 191 9.27 -2.98 -5.14
CA LEU A 191 8.69 -4.32 -5.02
C LEU A 191 9.69 -5.45 -5.27
N VAL A 192 10.85 -5.18 -5.87
CA VAL A 192 11.79 -6.25 -6.31
C VAL A 192 12.54 -6.89 -5.14
N ASP A 193 12.78 -6.15 -4.06
CA ASP A 193 13.68 -6.58 -2.97
C ASP A 193 12.96 -7.34 -1.83
N PHE A 194 11.64 -7.52 -1.93
CA PHE A 194 10.85 -8.15 -0.86
C PHE A 194 10.86 -9.67 -0.91
N ASN A 195 10.76 -10.30 0.27
CA ASN A 195 10.61 -11.74 0.37
C ASN A 195 9.16 -12.17 0.08
N TRP A 196 8.82 -12.21 -1.20
CA TRP A 196 7.46 -12.47 -1.70
C TRP A 196 6.84 -13.77 -1.17
N HIS A 197 7.63 -14.77 -0.83
CA HIS A 197 7.14 -16.02 -0.23
C HIS A 197 6.42 -15.79 1.11
N LEU A 198 6.77 -14.73 1.84
CA LEU A 198 6.12 -14.35 3.09
C LEU A 198 5.11 -13.22 2.90
N VAL A 199 5.37 -12.30 1.98
CA VAL A 199 4.47 -11.17 1.68
C VAL A 199 3.14 -11.64 1.10
N PHE A 200 3.13 -12.60 0.19
CA PHE A 200 1.89 -13.13 -0.40
C PHE A 200 0.95 -13.73 0.66
N PRO A 201 1.40 -14.67 1.52
CA PRO A 201 0.59 -15.15 2.63
C PRO A 201 0.14 -14.04 3.59
N ALA A 202 1.00 -13.03 3.84
CA ALA A 202 0.64 -11.90 4.68
C ALA A 202 -0.53 -11.08 4.10
N ILE A 203 -0.50 -10.81 2.79
CA ILE A 203 -1.60 -10.13 2.08
C ILE A 203 -2.87 -10.97 2.16
N ILE A 204 -2.81 -12.28 1.88
CA ILE A 204 -3.98 -13.16 1.91
C ILE A 204 -4.60 -13.20 3.32
N THR A 205 -3.79 -13.46 4.33
CA THR A 205 -4.26 -13.54 5.73
C THR A 205 -4.79 -12.19 6.22
N GLY A 206 -4.16 -11.09 5.83
CA GLY A 206 -4.62 -9.74 6.12
C GLY A 206 -5.94 -9.40 5.44
N SER A 207 -6.11 -9.74 4.15
CA SER A 207 -7.38 -9.57 3.43
C SER A 207 -8.51 -10.38 4.07
N ILE A 208 -8.26 -11.64 4.46
CA ILE A 208 -9.25 -12.46 5.17
C ILE A 208 -9.57 -11.85 6.54
N SER A 209 -8.56 -11.35 7.26
CA SER A 209 -8.75 -10.66 8.54
C SER A 209 -9.66 -9.43 8.39
N LEU A 210 -9.41 -8.56 7.41
CA LEU A 210 -10.25 -7.38 7.15
C LEU A 210 -11.66 -7.77 6.71
N TYR A 211 -11.79 -8.82 5.89
CA TYR A 211 -13.09 -9.32 5.44
C TYR A 211 -13.96 -9.82 6.60
N PHE A 212 -13.37 -10.51 7.58
CA PHE A 212 -14.10 -10.92 8.79
C PHE A 212 -14.52 -9.74 9.67
N GLN A 213 -13.88 -8.58 9.51
CA GLN A 213 -14.22 -7.37 10.26
C GLN A 213 -15.23 -6.48 9.55
N SER A 214 -15.40 -6.63 8.23
CA SER A 214 -16.34 -5.84 7.45
C SER A 214 -17.79 -6.30 7.58
N ALA A 215 -18.05 -7.39 8.29
CA ALA A 215 -19.40 -7.86 8.57
C ALA A 215 -20.10 -6.99 9.63
N GLU A 216 -21.26 -6.45 9.25
CA GLU A 216 -22.08 -5.52 10.04
C GLU A 216 -22.68 -6.13 11.34
N SER A 217 -22.44 -7.41 11.65
CA SER A 217 -23.05 -8.09 12.79
C SER A 217 -22.39 -7.84 14.15
N ASN A 218 -21.35 -7.00 14.24
CA ASN A 218 -20.89 -6.49 15.55
C ASN A 218 -21.89 -5.49 16.19
N ILE A 219 -23.07 -5.29 15.59
CA ILE A 219 -24.13 -4.42 16.11
C ILE A 219 -24.89 -5.09 17.27
N GLU A 220 -24.98 -6.42 17.36
CA GLU A 220 -25.82 -7.12 18.34
C GLU A 220 -25.14 -8.34 18.98
N SER A 221 -24.27 -8.09 19.95
CA SER A 221 -24.07 -8.97 21.12
C SER A 221 -23.57 -8.18 22.31
#